data_AF-M1EF19-F1
#
_entry.id   AF-M1EF19-F1
#
_cell.length_a   1.000
_cell.length_b   1.000
_cell.length_c   1.000
_cell.angle_alpha   90.00
_cell.angle_beta   90.00
_cell.angle_gamma   90.00
#
_symmetry.space_group_name_H-M   'P 1'
#
loop_
_entity.id
_entity.type
_entity.pdbx_description
1 polymer ?
#
loop_
_entity_poly.entity_id
_entity_poly.type
_entity_poly.pdbx_seq_one_letter_code
_entity_poly.pdbx_strand_id
1 'polypeptide(L)'
;LVTYQLLAFLDFNNIRKRMSVIVRNPEGQIKLYSKGADTILFEKLHPSNEDLLTLTTDHLSEFAGEGLRTLAIAYRDLDDKYFKEWHKMLEDANTLKDERDERIAGLYEEIERDL
;
A
#
# COMPACT_ATOMS: atom_id res chain seq x y z
N LEU A 1 -3.97 -19.37 -17.83
CA LEU A 1 -3.25 -18.14 -17.44
C LEU A 1 -4.13 -17.38 -16.46
N VAL A 2 -3.58 -17.01 -15.31
CA VAL A 2 -4.26 -16.18 -14.31
C VAL A 2 -3.95 -14.73 -14.68
N THR A 3 -4.98 -13.92 -14.95
CA THR A 3 -4.81 -12.54 -15.41
C THR A 3 -5.28 -11.57 -14.32
N TYR A 4 -4.39 -10.68 -13.91
CA TYR A 4 -4.72 -9.57 -13.01
C TYR A 4 -4.87 -8.29 -13.82
N GLN A 5 -5.88 -7.49 -13.48
CA GLN A 5 -6.02 -6.14 -13.99
C GLN A 5 -5.39 -5.18 -12.99
N LEU A 6 -4.35 -4.47 -13.41
CA LEU A 6 -3.85 -3.34 -12.64
C LEU A 6 -4.84 -2.18 -12.73
N LEU A 7 -5.22 -1.64 -11.57
CA LEU A 7 -6.17 -0.54 -11.45
C LEU A 7 -5.49 0.78 -11.08
N ALA A 8 -4.48 0.76 -10.20
CA ALA A 8 -3.73 1.96 -9.84
C ALA A 8 -2.30 1.65 -9.39
N PHE A 9 -1.39 2.61 -9.63
CA PHE A 9 -0.04 2.66 -9.07
C PHE A 9 0.05 3.80 -8.06
N LEU A 10 0.66 3.51 -6.91
CA LEU A 10 1.07 4.50 -5.92
C LEU A 10 2.59 4.46 -5.83
N ASP A 11 3.23 5.39 -6.54
CA ASP A 11 4.67 5.34 -6.79
C ASP A 11 5.52 5.47 -5.52
N PHE A 12 6.70 4.85 -5.59
CA PHE A 12 7.73 5.05 -4.58
C PHE A 12 8.21 6.49 -4.58
N ASN A 13 8.38 7.06 -3.39
CA ASN A 13 9.21 8.25 -3.21
C ASN A 13 9.99 8.17 -1.88
N ASN A 14 11.06 8.97 -1.79
CA ASN A 14 11.97 8.96 -0.63
C ASN A 14 11.32 9.45 0.67
N ILE A 15 10.16 10.12 0.59
CA ILE A 15 9.40 10.62 1.74
C ILE A 15 8.55 9.49 2.32
N ARG A 16 7.78 8.81 1.47
CA ARG A 16 6.84 7.73 1.84
C ARG A 16 7.54 6.39 2.07
N LYS A 17 8.70 6.15 1.43
CA LYS A 17 9.52 4.92 1.58
C LYS A 17 8.78 3.59 1.37
N ARG A 18 7.71 3.63 0.58
CA ARG A 18 6.90 2.47 0.16
C ARG A 18 6.32 2.70 -1.23
N MET A 19 5.87 1.63 -1.86
CA MET A 19 5.11 1.66 -3.11
C MET A 19 3.96 0.67 -3.03
N SER A 20 2.85 1.01 -3.70
CA SER A 20 1.67 0.16 -3.69
C SER A 20 1.06 0.00 -5.06
N VAL A 21 0.34 -1.10 -5.24
CA VAL A 21 -0.46 -1.38 -6.43
C VAL A 21 -1.86 -1.80 -6.00
N ILE A 22 -2.86 -1.34 -6.75
CA ILE A 22 -4.22 -1.84 -6.62
C ILE A 22 -4.51 -2.68 -7.85
N VAL A 23 -4.94 -3.92 -7.62
CA VAL A 23 -5.22 -4.88 -8.69
C VAL A 23 -6.60 -5.49 -8.49
N ARG A 24 -7.23 -5.88 -9.60
CA ARG A 24 -8.38 -6.77 -9.62
C ARG A 24 -7.92 -8.16 -10.04
N ASN A 25 -8.18 -9.16 -9.20
CA ASN A 25 -7.86 -10.56 -9.50
C ASN A 25 -8.89 -11.17 -10.48
N PRO A 26 -8.65 -12.39 -11.02
CA PRO A 26 -9.60 -13.04 -11.92
C PRO A 26 -10.99 -13.27 -11.32
N GLU A 27 -11.09 -13.36 -9.99
CA GLU A 27 -12.34 -13.52 -9.25
C GLU A 27 -13.12 -12.20 -9.11
N GLY A 28 -12.55 -11.08 -9.59
CA GLY A 28 -13.16 -9.75 -9.56
C GLY A 28 -12.91 -8.97 -8.27
N GLN A 29 -12.18 -9.55 -7.30
CA GLN A 29 -11.84 -8.90 -6.04
C GLN A 29 -10.75 -7.86 -6.24
N ILE A 30 -10.91 -6.71 -5.58
CA ILE A 30 -9.93 -5.62 -5.61
C ILE A 30 -9.05 -5.74 -4.37
N LYS A 31 -7.73 -5.75 -4.57
CA LYS A 31 -6.76 -5.83 -3.48
C LYS A 31 -5.66 -4.79 -3.68
N LEU A 32 -5.36 -4.08 -2.60
CA LEU A 32 -4.19 -3.22 -2.46
C LEU A 32 -3.04 -4.05 -1.92
N TYR A 33 -1.88 -3.98 -2.57
CA TYR A 33 -0.62 -4.51 -2.06
C TYR A 33 0.35 -3.36 -1.83
N SER A 34 0.99 -3.29 -0.67
CA SER A 34 2.02 -2.31 -0.35
C SER A 34 3.32 -2.99 0.04
N LYS A 35 4.45 -2.49 -0.48
CA LYS A 35 5.79 -2.93 -0.09
C LYS A 35 6.71 -1.76 0.21
N GLY A 36 7.59 -1.91 1.19
CA GLY A 36 8.40 -0.80 1.69
C GLY A 36 9.22 -1.17 2.93
N ALA A 37 9.74 -0.14 3.58
CA ALA A 37 10.41 -0.30 4.87
C ALA A 37 9.43 -0.83 5.92
N ASP A 38 9.90 -1.73 6.77
CA ASP A 38 9.18 -2.38 7.87
C ASP A 38 8.50 -1.37 8.80
N THR A 39 9.28 -0.46 9.38
CA THR A 39 8.85 0.66 10.22
C THR A 39 7.70 1.46 9.59
N ILE A 40 7.73 1.67 8.28
CA ILE A 40 6.72 2.45 7.56
C ILE A 40 5.43 1.65 7.36
N LEU A 41 5.53 0.36 7.01
CA LEU A 41 4.33 -0.46 6.83
C LEU A 41 3.68 -0.84 8.15
N PHE A 42 4.47 -1.04 9.21
CA PHE A 42 3.95 -1.42 10.52
C PHE A 42 3.05 -0.33 11.12
N GLU A 43 3.33 0.96 10.87
CA GLU A 43 2.45 2.07 11.24
C GLU A 43 1.09 2.07 10.51
N LYS A 44 0.96 1.28 9.44
CA LYS A 44 -0.23 1.21 8.59
C LYS A 44 -1.05 -0.06 8.77
N LEU A 45 -0.55 -1.04 9.53
CA LEU A 45 -1.23 -2.31 9.74
C LEU A 45 -2.48 -2.14 10.60
N HIS A 46 -3.50 -2.93 10.32
CA HIS A 46 -4.64 -3.06 11.20
C HIS A 46 -4.22 -3.68 12.56
N PRO A 47 -4.75 -3.23 13.72
CA PRO A 47 -4.34 -3.70 15.04
C PRO A 47 -4.52 -5.21 15.29
N SER A 48 -5.33 -5.91 14.49
CA SER A 48 -5.49 -7.36 14.58
C SER A 48 -4.22 -8.16 14.23
N ASN A 49 -3.16 -7.49 13.76
CA ASN A 49 -1.92 -8.13 13.32
C ASN A 49 -0.83 -8.17 14.41
N GLU A 50 -1.11 -7.78 15.66
CA GLU A 50 -0.09 -7.65 16.74
C GLU A 50 0.84 -8.89 16.87
N ASP A 51 0.29 -10.10 16.94
CA ASP A 51 1.09 -11.32 17.10
C ASP A 51 2.02 -11.57 15.90
N LEU A 52 1.51 -11.38 14.68
CA LEU A 52 2.29 -11.55 13.44
C LEU A 52 3.33 -10.44 13.28
N LEU A 53 3.03 -9.23 13.75
CA LEU A 53 3.92 -8.09 13.74
C LEU A 53 5.15 -8.38 14.61
N THR A 54 4.97 -8.89 15.84
CA THR A 54 6.10 -9.24 16.72
C THR A 54 7.01 -10.28 16.05
N LEU A 55 6.44 -11.40 15.60
CA LEU A 55 7.21 -12.47 14.96
C LEU A 55 7.95 -12.00 13.70
N THR A 56 7.28 -11.20 12.86
CA THR A 56 7.89 -10.69 11.62
C THR A 56 9.01 -9.69 11.92
N THR A 57 8.87 -8.88 12.97
CA THR A 57 9.90 -7.92 13.41
C THR A 57 11.18 -8.63 13.84
N ASP A 58 11.06 -9.75 14.55
CA ASP A 58 12.22 -10.54 14.98
C ASP A 58 13.00 -11.09 13.78
N HIS A 59 12.30 -11.71 12.81
CA HIS A 59 12.95 -12.22 11.60
C HIS A 59 13.60 -11.13 10.75
N LEU A 60 12.94 -9.97 10.62
CA LEU A 60 13.50 -8.82 9.88
C LEU A 60 14.78 -8.29 10.55
N SER A 61 14.82 -8.30 11.89
CA SER A 61 15.99 -7.89 12.67
C SER A 61 17.15 -8.88 12.50
N GLU A 62 16.86 -10.19 12.49
CA GLU A 62 17.84 -11.24 12.19
C GLU A 62 18.45 -11.05 10.79
N PHE A 63 17.61 -10.90 9.76
CA PHE A 63 18.06 -10.68 8.39
C PHE A 63 18.87 -9.39 8.22
N ALA A 64 18.48 -8.32 8.91
CA ALA A 64 19.24 -7.07 8.92
C ALA A 64 20.61 -7.25 9.61
N GLY A 65 20.68 -8.04 10.68
CA GLY A 65 21.93 -8.41 11.36
C GLY A 65 22.91 -9.17 10.45
N GLU A 66 22.39 -9.93 9.50
CA GLU A 66 23.19 -10.61 8.45
C GLU A 66 23.53 -9.70 7.25
N GLY A 67 23.07 -8.45 7.23
CA GLY A 67 23.31 -7.50 6.15
C GLY A 67 22.40 -7.70 4.93
N LEU A 68 21.31 -8.46 5.06
CA LEU A 68 20.34 -8.65 3.99
C LEU A 68 19.46 -7.41 3.80
N ARG A 69 19.07 -7.14 2.56
CA ARG A 69 18.05 -6.12 2.25
C ARG A 69 16.68 -6.72 2.44
N THR A 70 15.94 -6.19 3.39
CA THR A 70 14.57 -6.62 3.71
C THR A 70 13.54 -5.61 3.20
N LEU A 71 12.34 -6.10 2.90
CA LEU A 71 11.13 -5.30 2.68
C LEU A 71 9.98 -5.99 3.38
N ALA A 72 9.10 -5.21 4.01
CA ALA A 72 7.81 -5.70 4.47
C ALA A 72 6.79 -5.58 3.34
N ILE A 73 5.80 -6.47 3.34
CA ILE A 73 4.68 -6.48 2.40
C ILE A 73 3.39 -6.67 3.19
N ALA A 74 2.39 -5.83 2.91
CA ALA A 74 1.05 -5.92 3.50
C ALA A 74 0.00 -5.81 2.39
N TYR A 75 -1.22 -6.27 2.66
CA TYR A 75 -2.31 -6.20 1.69
C TYR A 75 -3.65 -5.96 2.35
N ARG A 76 -4.55 -5.30 1.62
CA ARG A 76 -5.91 -5.06 2.05
C ARG A 76 -6.89 -5.34 0.93
N ASP A 77 -7.97 -6.06 1.23
CA ASP A 77 -9.10 -6.19 0.31
C ASP A 77 -9.90 -4.88 0.32
N LEU A 78 -10.20 -4.37 -0.87
CA LEU A 78 -10.94 -3.13 -1.03
C LEU A 78 -12.36 -3.44 -1.51
N ASP A 79 -13.33 -2.79 -0.88
CA ASP A 79 -14.69 -2.77 -1.41
C ASP A 79 -14.73 -2.03 -2.76
N ASP A 80 -15.52 -2.55 -3.70
CA ASP A 80 -15.58 -2.03 -5.07
C ASP A 80 -16.18 -0.62 -5.14
N LYS A 81 -17.16 -0.30 -4.28
CA LYS A 81 -17.75 1.04 -4.19
C LYS A 81 -16.72 2.02 -3.62
N TYR A 82 -16.08 1.66 -2.51
CA TYR A 82 -15.02 2.47 -1.91
C TYR A 82 -13.89 2.75 -2.92
N PHE A 83 -13.39 1.73 -3.61
CA PHE A 83 -12.34 1.91 -4.61
C PHE A 83 -12.77 2.84 -5.74
N LYS A 84 -14.00 2.70 -6.27
CA LYS A 84 -14.51 3.58 -7.34
C LYS A 84 -14.55 5.05 -6.92
N GLU A 85 -15.01 5.32 -5.70
CA GLU A 85 -15.05 6.68 -5.16
C GLU A 85 -13.64 7.25 -4.99
N TRP A 86 -12.73 6.47 -4.40
CA TRP A 86 -11.33 6.85 -4.24
C TRP A 86 -10.62 7.08 -5.59
N HIS A 87 -10.82 6.20 -6.56
CA HIS A 87 -10.21 6.29 -7.87
C HIS A 87 -10.67 7.54 -8.61
N LYS A 88 -11.96 7.89 -8.51
CA LYS A 88 -12.48 9.15 -9.05
C LYS A 88 -11.79 10.36 -8.44
N MET A 89 -11.61 10.38 -7.11
CA MET A 89 -10.88 11.46 -6.44
C MET A 89 -9.43 11.55 -6.91
N LEU A 90 -8.78 10.41 -7.17
CA LEU A 90 -7.42 10.38 -7.71
C LEU A 90 -7.34 10.91 -9.14
N GLU A 91 -8.29 10.55 -10.01
CA GLU A 91 -8.38 11.10 -11.36
C GLU A 91 -8.60 12.62 -11.32
N ASP A 92 -9.56 13.09 -10.51
CA ASP A 92 -9.84 14.50 -10.35
C ASP A 92 -8.59 15.26 -9.83
N ALA A 93 -7.89 14.71 -8.83
CA ALA A 93 -6.64 15.29 -8.30
C ALA A 93 -5.52 15.36 -9.35
N ASN A 94 -5.41 14.37 -10.24
CA ASN A 94 -4.41 14.37 -11.30
C ASN A 94 -4.62 15.47 -12.35
N THR A 95 -5.83 16.01 -12.46
CA THR A 95 -6.15 17.11 -13.39
C THR A 95 -5.86 18.51 -12.83
N LEU A 96 -5.56 18.61 -11.53
CA LEU A 96 -5.26 19.89 -10.87
C LEU A 96 -3.90 20.46 -11.34
N LYS A 97 -3.84 21.79 -11.46
CA LYS A 97 -2.60 22.51 -11.78
C LYS A 97 -1.78 22.83 -10.54
N ASP A 98 -2.46 23.28 -9.50
CA ASP A 98 -1.88 23.64 -8.20
C ASP A 98 -2.29 22.59 -7.15
N GLU A 99 -1.48 22.40 -6.11
CA GLU A 99 -1.71 21.45 -4.99
C GLU A 99 -1.89 19.96 -5.38
N ARG A 100 -1.68 19.62 -6.65
CA ARG A 100 -1.81 18.26 -7.20
C ARG A 100 -1.08 17.22 -6.36
N ASP A 101 0.20 17.45 -6.09
CA ASP A 101 1.05 16.46 -5.43
C ASP A 101 0.65 16.27 -3.95
N GLU A 102 0.22 17.32 -3.28
CA GLU A 102 -0.30 17.26 -1.91
C GLU A 102 -1.62 16.50 -1.86
N ARG A 103 -2.53 16.77 -2.80
CA ARG A 103 -3.82 16.06 -2.89
C ARG A 103 -3.63 14.58 -3.16
N ILE A 104 -2.73 14.21 -4.08
CA ILE A 104 -2.40 12.83 -4.38
C ILE A 104 -1.76 12.15 -3.16
N ALA A 105 -0.82 12.82 -2.49
CA ALA A 105 -0.20 12.28 -1.28
C ALA A 105 -1.24 12.00 -0.18
N GLY A 106 -2.20 12.90 0.02
CA GLY A 106 -3.31 12.70 0.96
C GLY A 106 -4.18 11.48 0.61
N LEU A 107 -4.52 11.30 -0.66
CA LEU A 107 -5.28 10.13 -1.14
C LEU A 107 -4.50 8.83 -0.97
N TYR A 108 -3.19 8.86 -1.18
CA TYR A 108 -2.32 7.70 -0.96
C TYR A 108 -2.27 7.31 0.52
N GLU A 109 -2.08 8.29 1.41
CA GLU A 109 -2.10 8.05 2.87
C GLU A 109 -3.46 7.59 3.40
N GLU A 110 -4.56 7.94 2.73
CA GLU A 110 -5.90 7.47 3.08
C GLU A 110 -6.10 5.99 2.75
N ILE A 111 -5.80 5.59 1.51
CA ILE A 111 -6.10 4.23 1.04
C ILE A 111 -5.14 3.17 1.59
N GLU A 112 -3.97 3.58 2.06
CA GLU A 112 -2.93 2.68 2.61
C GLU A 112 -3.02 2.54 4.14
N ARG A 113 -4.17 2.83 4.76
CA ARG A 113 -4.41 2.53 6.18
C ARG A 113 -5.04 1.17 6.36
N ASP A 114 -4.93 0.64 7.57
CA ASP A 114 -5.55 -0.62 8.00
C ASP A 114 -5.18 -1.80 7.08
N LEU A 115 -3.91 -1.81 6.65
CA LEU A 115 -3.30 -2.87 5.84
C LEU A 115 -3.15 -4.20 6.60
#